data_AF-A0A968D613-F1
#
_entry.id   AF-A0A968D613-F1
#
_cell.length_a   1.000
_cell.length_b   1.000
_cell.length_c   1.000
_cell.angle_alpha   90.00
_cell.angle_beta   90.00
_cell.angle_gamma   90.00
#
_symmetry.space_group_name_H-M   'P 1'
#
loop_
_entity.id
_entity.type
_entity.pdbx_description
1 polymer ?
#
loop_
_entity_poly.entity_id
_entity_poly.type
_entity_poly.pdbx_seq_one_letter_code
_entity_poly.pdbx_strand_id
1 'polypeptide(L)' 'GNYSLLDLTGAYRFGPDGRQRIGLRIENLTDETYASSLGRAFVDVGGASYAYQNLGTPRTWHVTYAHGF' A
#
# COMPACT_ATOMS: atom_id res chain seq x y z
N GLY A 1 17.06 5.23 -0.72
CA GLY A 1 16.65 6.48 -0.05
C GLY A 1 15.94 6.10 1.22
N ASN A 2 15.97 6.97 2.24
CA ASN A 2 15.22 6.75 3.46
C ASN A 2 13.85 7.41 3.30
N TYR A 3 12.79 6.67 3.59
CA TYR A 3 11.41 7.15 3.57
C TYR A 3 10.68 6.56 4.77
N SER A 4 9.62 7.22 5.20
CA SER A 4 8.74 6.77 6.28
C SER A 4 7.34 6.65 5.76
N LEU A 5 6.70 5.51 6.03
CA LEU A 5 5.30 5.28 5.69
C LEU A 5 4.48 5.17 6.97
N LEU A 6 3.27 5.73 6.91
CA LEU A 6 2.29 5.65 7.98
C LEU A 6 1.03 5.00 7.45
N ASP A 7 0.61 3.92 8.11
CA ASP A 7 -0.66 3.25 7.83
C ASP A 7 -1.62 3.47 9.00
N LEU A 8 -2.91 3.61 8.69
CA LEU A 8 -3.98 3.70 9.68
C LEU A 8 -5.00 2.58 9.45
N THR A 9 -5.36 1.87 10.51
CA THR A 9 -6.39 0.82 10.45
C THR A 9 -7.39 0.99 11.58
N GLY A 10 -8.67 0.89 11.26
CA GLY A 10 -9.79 0.92 12.21
C GLY A 10 -10.85 -0.12 11.85
N ALA A 11 -11.58 -0.59 12.85
CA ALA A 11 -12.71 -1.48 12.63
C ALA A 11 -13.82 -1.24 13.66
N TYR A 12 -15.04 -1.50 13.25
CA TYR A 12 -16.23 -1.35 14.07
C TYR A 12 -17.14 -2.57 13.93
N ARG A 13 -17.61 -3.10 15.07
CA ARG A 13 -18.58 -4.19 15.13
C ARG A 13 -19.97 -3.63 15.43
N PHE A 14 -21.00 -4.16 14.77
CA PHE A 14 -22.38 -3.71 14.92
C PHE A 14 -23.38 -4.84 14.65
N GLY A 15 -24.66 -4.55 14.86
CA GLY A 15 -25.75 -5.51 14.75
C GLY A 15 -25.92 -6.38 16.00
N PRO A 16 -26.94 -7.27 16.01
CA PRO A 16 -27.16 -8.20 17.11
C PRO A 16 -25.91 -9.04 17.38
N ASP A 17 -25.54 -9.13 18.65
CA ASP A 17 -24.33 -9.83 19.13
C ASP A 17 -23.01 -9.38 18.50
N GLY A 18 -22.97 -8.22 17.82
CA GLY A 18 -21.77 -7.72 17.14
C GLY A 18 -21.34 -8.58 15.94
N ARG A 19 -22.30 -9.30 15.31
CA ARG A 19 -22.04 -10.21 14.18
C ARG A 19 -21.60 -9.51 12.90
N GLN A 20 -21.87 -8.22 12.74
CA GLN A 20 -21.39 -7.45 11.60
C GLN A 20 -20.10 -6.71 11.97
N ARG A 21 -19.15 -6.66 11.04
CA ARG A 21 -17.93 -5.87 11.21
C ARG A 21 -17.60 -5.11 9.92
N ILE A 22 -17.39 -3.80 10.04
CA ILE A 22 -16.80 -2.99 8.98
C ILE A 22 -15.38 -2.61 9.38
N GLY A 23 -14.44 -2.70 8.44
CA GLY A 23 -13.04 -2.34 8.62
C GLY A 23 -12.60 -1.35 7.57
N LEU A 24 -11.79 -0.38 7.98
CA LEU A 24 -11.16 0.61 7.12
C LEU A 24 -9.64 0.56 7.33
N ARG A 25 -8.88 0.48 6.24
CA ARG A 25 -7.43 0.63 6.25
C ARG A 25 -7.02 1.66 5.21
N ILE A 26 -6.11 2.54 5.61
CA ILE A 26 -5.48 3.53 4.74
C ILE A 26 -4.00 3.24 4.77
N GLU A 27 -3.42 2.96 3.62
CA GLU A 27 -1.98 2.79 3.45
C GLU A 27 -1.37 4.06 2.91
N ASN A 28 -0.12 4.35 3.31
CA ASN A 28 0.59 5.57 2.91
C ASN A 28 -0.24 6.84 3.18
N LEU A 29 -0.64 7.03 4.43
CA LEU A 29 -1.57 8.08 4.88
C LEU A 29 -1.12 9.50 4.47
N THR A 30 0.18 9.74 4.45
CA THR A 30 0.81 11.01 4.07
C THR A 30 1.03 11.18 2.57
N ASP A 31 0.65 10.18 1.76
CA ASP A 31 0.80 10.16 0.29
C ASP A 31 2.26 10.38 -0.16
N GLU A 32 3.19 9.74 0.54
CA GLU A 32 4.62 9.84 0.27
C GLU A 32 4.97 9.14 -1.06
N THR A 33 5.73 9.82 -1.92
CA THR A 33 6.28 9.21 -3.12
C THR A 33 7.64 8.58 -2.81
N TYR A 34 7.72 7.26 -2.86
CA TYR A 34 8.94 6.52 -2.52
C TYR A 34 9.30 5.46 -3.56
N ALA A 35 10.57 5.08 -3.58
CA ALA A 35 11.06 3.95 -4.36
C ALA A 35 10.95 2.66 -3.52
N SER A 36 10.10 1.73 -3.94
CA SER A 36 9.93 0.42 -3.29
C SER A 36 11.09 -0.53 -3.56
N SER A 37 11.75 -0.36 -4.72
CA SER A 37 12.98 -1.07 -5.06
C SER A 37 13.78 -0.29 -6.09
N LEU A 38 15.10 -0.48 -6.06
CA LEU A 38 16.02 0.01 -7.07
C LEU A 38 16.45 -1.15 -7.96
N GLY A 39 16.54 -0.89 -9.26
CA GLY A 39 16.94 -1.87 -10.25
C GLY A 39 17.93 -1.29 -11.26
N ARG A 40 18.51 -2.19 -12.03
CA ARG A 40 19.35 -1.86 -13.19
C ARG A 40 18.80 -2.61 -14.39
N ALA A 41 18.58 -1.89 -15.47
CA ALA A 41 18.18 -2.44 -16.76
C ALA A 41 19.30 -2.22 -17.77
N PHE A 42 19.31 -3.03 -18.82
CA PHE A 42 20.27 -2.96 -19.91
C PHE A 42 19.53 -2.63 -21.20
N VAL A 43 20.10 -1.75 -22.00
CA VAL A 43 19.59 -1.45 -23.34
C VAL A 43 19.99 -2.58 -24.27
N ASP A 44 19.03 -3.10 -25.04
CA ASP A 44 19.24 -4.22 -25.96
C ASP A 44 20.36 -3.96 -26.98
N VAL A 45 20.44 -2.72 -27.47
CA VAL A 45 21.49 -2.28 -28.40
C VAL A 45 22.59 -1.56 -27.62
N GLY A 46 23.83 -2.05 -27.74
CA GLY A 46 25.02 -1.43 -27.14
C GLY A 46 25.27 -1.80 -25.66
N GLY A 47 24.36 -2.53 -25.01
CA GLY A 47 24.59 -3.13 -23.68
C GLY A 47 24.76 -2.14 -22.53
N ALA A 48 24.51 -0.85 -22.77
CA ALA A 48 24.60 0.19 -21.75
C ALA A 48 23.55 -0.05 -20.66
N SER A 49 23.95 0.07 -19.40
CA SER A 49 23.04 -0.08 -18.27
C SER A 49 22.53 1.25 -17.77
N TYR A 50 21.27 1.32 -17.34
CA TYR A 50 20.71 2.46 -16.61
C TYR A 50 20.04 2.01 -15.32
N ALA A 51 20.05 2.88 -14.32
CA ALA A 51 19.32 2.65 -13.08
C ALA A 51 17.86 3.04 -13.26
N TYR A 52 16.96 2.26 -12.67
CA TYR A 52 15.54 2.61 -12.56
C TYR A 52 15.07 2.37 -11.12
N GLN A 53 13.93 2.95 -10.80
CA GLN A 53 13.27 2.75 -9.52
C GLN A 53 11.82 2.32 -9.75
N ASN A 54 11.37 1.33 -9.00
CA ASN A 54 9.95 1.02 -8.91
C ASN A 54 9.34 1.94 -7.87
N LEU A 55 8.31 2.68 -8.26
CA LEU A 55 7.56 3.50 -7.32
C LEU A 55 6.71 2.60 -6.43
N GLY A 56 6.67 2.93 -5.14
CA GLY A 56 5.75 2.31 -4.21
C GLY A 56 4.31 2.73 -4.46
N THR A 57 3.37 2.04 -3.81
CA THR A 57 1.94 2.35 -3.95
C THR A 57 1.62 3.72 -3.36
N PRO A 58 0.86 4.57 -4.09
CA PRO A 58 0.31 5.81 -3.54
C PRO A 58 -0.66 5.54 -2.38
N ARG A 59 -1.20 6.61 -1.77
CA ARG A 59 -2.23 6.46 -0.74
C ARG A 59 -3.40 5.61 -1.21
N THR A 60 -3.65 4.51 -0.51
CA THR A 60 -4.65 3.50 -0.92
C THR A 60 -5.64 3.23 0.21
N TRP A 61 -6.91 3.08 -0.17
CA TRP A 61 -8.02 2.86 0.76
C TRP A 61 -8.58 1.45 0.61
N HIS A 62 -8.72 0.75 1.72
CA HIS A 62 -9.33 -0.58 1.79
C HIS A 62 -10.55 -0.54 2.70
N VAL A 63 -11.69 -0.97 2.17
CA VAL A 63 -12.92 -1.19 2.93
C VAL A 63 -13.20 -2.68 2.99
N THR A 64 -13.44 -3.19 4.18
CA THR A 64 -13.75 -4.61 4.41
C THR A 64 -15.06 -4.73 5.16
N TYR A 65 -15.83 -5.76 4.84
CA TYR A 65 -17.04 -6.12 5.54
C TYR A 65 -17.04 -7.61 5.86
N ALA A 66 -17.47 -7.98 7.06
CA ALA A 66 -17.57 -9.36 7.50
C ALA A 66 -18.84 -9.59 8.31
N HIS A 67 -19.42 -10.79 8.16
CA HIS A 67 -20.59 -11.27 8.90
C HIS A 67 -20.25 -12.59 9.60
N GLY A 68 -20.61 -12.73 10.87
CA GLY A 68 -20.54 -13.98 11.63
C GLY A 68 -21.90 -14.68 11.70
N PHE A 69 -21.94 -15.96 11.34
CA PHE A 69 -23.13 -16.82 11.38
C PHE A 69 -23.30 -17.47 12.76
#